data_AF-A0A7D5NFY8-F1
#
_entry.id   AF-A0A7D5NFY8-F1
#
_cell.length_a   1.000
_cell.length_b   1.000
_cell.length_c   1.000
_cell.angle_alpha   90.00
_cell.angle_beta   90.00
_cell.angle_gamma   90.00
#
_symmetry.space_group_name_H-M   'P 1'
#
loop_
_entity.id
_entity.type
_entity.pdbx_description
1 polymer ?
#
loop_
_entity_poly.entity_id
_entity_poly.type
_entity_poly.pdbx_seq_one_letter_code
_entity_poly.pdbx_strand_id
1 'polypeptide(L)'
;MESSKTLEANIKEKVSTIRKLNEDFERAQKSFEKFNKKKQDFLELFVHEKSGRYVVGGILCLLVLIFDYWVSHRSLEYLSDIIRVPKEFLALLFSVLDGFLAIFASGGFAGPDSSKKEKHRKSGIPILILLGIVKIILFIILVVNKYTEIDPVSSQEIYTLSTIDSIKIIGPQVIFVIIVYSILSTNGFGLWYILGLGYYGIYQLLLVNPESVKFKMRKAFNSLKEIAKDQFNDILSREELWDIYYKVFEKNEVKNGQN
;
A
#
# COMPACT_ATOMS: atom_id res chain seq x y z
N MET A 1 43.48 -39.11 15.68
CA MET A 1 43.13 -38.01 16.62
C MET A 1 42.56 -36.77 15.91
N GLU A 2 43.08 -36.36 14.73
CA GLU A 2 42.52 -35.25 13.93
C GLU A 2 41.09 -35.49 13.40
N SER A 3 40.74 -36.73 13.03
CA SER A 3 39.39 -37.08 12.56
C SER A 3 38.29 -36.82 13.59
N SER A 4 38.57 -37.00 14.89
CA SER A 4 37.57 -36.79 15.96
C SER A 4 37.32 -35.31 16.23
N LYS A 5 38.39 -34.50 16.23
CA LYS A 5 38.29 -33.04 16.43
C LYS A 5 37.56 -32.35 15.28
N THR A 6 37.76 -32.83 14.05
CA THR A 6 37.10 -32.32 12.85
C THR A 6 35.61 -32.67 12.84
N LEU A 7 35.25 -33.88 13.28
CA LEU A 7 33.86 -34.30 13.43
C LEU A 7 33.12 -33.48 14.50
N GLU A 8 33.72 -33.29 15.67
CA GLU A 8 33.15 -32.46 16.74
C GLU A 8 32.95 -31.00 16.31
N ALA A 9 33.89 -30.43 15.57
CA ALA A 9 33.78 -29.08 15.02
C ALA A 9 32.58 -28.97 14.05
N ASN A 10 32.44 -29.92 13.12
CA ASN A 10 31.32 -29.97 12.17
C ASN A 10 29.96 -30.12 12.90
N ILE A 11 29.88 -30.96 13.93
CA ILE A 11 28.67 -31.12 14.74
C ILE A 11 28.32 -29.82 15.45
N LYS A 12 29.28 -29.15 16.10
CA LYS A 12 29.07 -27.85 16.76
C LYS A 12 28.59 -26.78 15.79
N GLU A 13 29.18 -26.70 14.60
CA GLU A 13 28.77 -25.75 13.56
C GLU A 13 27.32 -25.99 13.12
N LYS A 14 26.94 -27.25 12.84
CA LYS A 14 25.57 -27.60 12.45
C LYS A 14 24.56 -27.30 13.55
N VAL A 15 24.89 -27.60 14.80
CA VAL A 15 24.05 -27.26 15.97
C VAL A 15 23.87 -25.75 16.08
N SER A 16 24.94 -24.96 15.92
CA SER A 16 24.85 -23.49 15.92
C SER A 16 23.96 -22.95 14.78
N THR A 17 24.05 -23.57 13.60
CA THR A 17 23.22 -23.24 12.44
C THR A 17 21.74 -23.53 12.73
N ILE A 18 21.44 -24.68 13.32
CA ILE A 18 20.08 -25.06 13.73
C ILE A 18 19.52 -24.08 14.76
N ARG A 19 20.32 -23.68 15.76
CA ARG A 19 19.92 -22.70 16.78
C ARG A 19 19.56 -21.35 16.15
N LYS A 20 20.42 -20.85 15.25
CA LYS A 20 20.17 -19.61 14.51
C LYS A 20 18.89 -19.70 13.67
N LEU A 21 18.71 -20.79 12.94
CA LEU A 21 17.51 -21.00 12.14
C LEU A 21 16.23 -21.12 13.00
N ASN A 22 16.31 -21.66 14.22
CA ASN A 22 15.19 -21.68 15.16
C ASN A 22 14.80 -20.27 15.60
N GLU A 23 15.77 -19.43 15.94
CA GLU A 23 15.51 -18.02 16.26
C GLU A 23 14.88 -17.28 15.07
N ASP A 24 15.40 -17.50 13.86
CA ASP A 24 14.84 -16.93 12.63
C ASP A 24 13.41 -17.44 12.38
N PHE A 25 13.12 -18.70 12.67
CA PHE A 25 11.78 -19.29 12.56
C PHE A 25 10.80 -18.66 13.55
N GLU A 26 11.17 -18.54 14.83
CA GLU A 26 10.31 -17.89 15.84
C GLU A 26 10.02 -16.43 15.49
N ARG A 27 11.04 -15.69 14.99
CA ARG A 27 10.86 -14.31 14.52
C ARG A 27 9.96 -14.22 13.31
N ALA A 28 10.14 -15.11 12.33
CA ALA A 28 9.30 -15.19 11.13
C ALA A 28 7.85 -15.53 11.51
N GLN A 29 7.64 -16.50 12.40
CA GLN A 29 6.31 -16.90 12.86
C GLN A 29 5.59 -15.75 13.56
N LYS A 30 6.23 -15.09 14.54
CA LYS A 30 5.64 -13.92 15.24
C LYS A 30 5.30 -12.79 14.26
N SER A 31 6.17 -12.55 13.28
CA SER A 31 5.94 -11.52 12.25
C SER A 31 4.76 -11.87 11.36
N PHE A 32 4.65 -13.14 10.96
CA PHE A 32 3.56 -13.64 10.11
C PHE A 32 2.21 -13.65 10.84
N GLU A 33 2.18 -14.04 12.12
CA GLU A 33 0.98 -13.97 12.96
C GLU A 33 0.49 -12.53 13.14
N LYS A 34 1.42 -11.60 13.45
CA LYS A 34 1.10 -10.16 13.55
C LYS A 34 0.60 -9.59 12.23
N PHE A 35 1.18 -10.02 11.12
CA PHE A 35 0.73 -9.65 9.77
C PHE A 35 -0.69 -10.15 9.49
N ASN A 36 -0.95 -11.44 9.72
CA ASN A 36 -2.25 -12.04 9.47
C ASN A 36 -3.35 -11.39 10.30
N LYS A 37 -3.07 -11.10 11.59
CA LYS A 37 -3.99 -10.36 12.44
C LYS A 37 -4.33 -8.99 11.86
N LYS A 38 -3.31 -8.18 11.53
CA LYS A 38 -3.54 -6.85 10.93
C LYS A 38 -4.29 -6.91 9.58
N LYS A 39 -3.99 -7.90 8.75
CA LYS A 39 -4.68 -8.13 7.48
C LYS A 39 -6.15 -8.50 7.71
N GLN A 40 -6.44 -9.35 8.69
CA GLN A 40 -7.80 -9.71 9.07
C GLN A 40 -8.55 -8.49 9.62
N ASP A 41 -7.97 -7.76 10.58
CA ASP A 41 -8.55 -6.53 11.15
C ASP A 41 -8.88 -5.52 10.03
N PHE A 42 -8.03 -5.42 9.01
CA PHE A 42 -8.30 -4.57 7.84
C PHE A 42 -9.45 -5.10 6.97
N LEU A 43 -9.48 -6.40 6.66
CA LEU A 43 -10.53 -6.99 5.83
C LEU A 43 -11.89 -6.94 6.52
N GLU A 44 -11.94 -7.02 7.85
CA GLU A 44 -13.15 -6.86 8.66
C GLU A 44 -13.87 -5.53 8.42
N LEU A 45 -13.14 -4.48 8.05
CA LEU A 45 -13.73 -3.18 7.68
C LEU A 45 -14.69 -3.24 6.49
N PHE A 46 -14.58 -4.30 5.67
CA PHE A 46 -15.29 -4.48 4.40
C PHE A 46 -16.23 -5.69 4.40
N VAL A 47 -16.33 -6.44 5.51
CA VAL A 47 -17.12 -7.69 5.60
C VAL A 47 -18.62 -7.48 5.40
N HIS A 48 -19.12 -6.26 5.67
CA HIS A 48 -20.55 -5.96 5.65
C HIS A 48 -21.13 -5.61 4.26
N GLU A 49 -20.31 -5.37 3.24
CA GLU A 49 -20.80 -5.16 1.86
C GLU A 49 -20.17 -6.17 0.89
N LYS A 50 -20.81 -6.39 -0.26
CA LYS A 50 -20.28 -7.24 -1.32
C LYS A 50 -18.93 -6.70 -1.77
N SER A 51 -17.86 -7.46 -1.57
CA SER A 51 -16.47 -7.13 -1.93
C SER A 51 -16.32 -6.55 -3.35
N GLY A 52 -17.11 -7.03 -4.31
CA GLY A 52 -17.13 -6.51 -5.68
C GLY A 52 -17.46 -5.02 -5.81
N ARG A 53 -18.29 -4.46 -4.92
CA ARG A 53 -18.63 -3.03 -4.94
C ARG A 53 -17.42 -2.15 -4.61
N TYR A 54 -16.62 -2.57 -3.62
CA TYR A 54 -15.40 -1.84 -3.25
C TYR A 54 -14.32 -1.93 -4.32
N VAL A 55 -14.19 -3.08 -4.98
CA VAL A 55 -13.28 -3.24 -6.12
C VAL A 55 -13.69 -2.31 -7.26
N VAL A 56 -14.95 -2.33 -7.67
CA VAL A 56 -15.44 -1.45 -8.76
C VAL A 56 -15.28 0.02 -8.38
N GLY A 57 -15.67 0.43 -7.18
CA GLY A 57 -15.51 1.80 -6.69
C GLY A 57 -14.05 2.24 -6.62
N GLY A 58 -13.15 1.35 -6.18
CA GLY A 58 -11.72 1.63 -6.15
C GLY A 58 -11.12 1.78 -7.54
N ILE A 59 -11.50 0.92 -8.50
CA ILE A 59 -11.05 1.03 -9.89
C ILE A 59 -11.56 2.35 -10.51
N LEU A 60 -12.82 2.70 -10.28
CA LEU A 60 -13.37 3.99 -10.73
C LEU A 60 -12.60 5.18 -10.15
N CYS A 61 -12.28 5.16 -8.84
CA CYS A 61 -11.44 6.18 -8.22
C CYS A 61 -10.05 6.25 -8.86
N LEU A 62 -9.39 5.11 -9.11
CA LEU A 62 -8.08 5.09 -9.76
C LEU A 62 -8.14 5.67 -11.19
N LEU A 63 -9.13 5.28 -11.99
CA LEU A 63 -9.31 5.81 -13.34
C LEU A 63 -9.54 7.31 -13.32
N VAL A 64 -10.38 7.78 -12.40
CA VAL A 64 -10.66 9.20 -12.21
C VAL A 64 -9.42 9.97 -11.75
N LEU A 65 -8.60 9.43 -10.86
CA LEU A 65 -7.33 10.05 -10.43
C LEU A 65 -6.29 10.11 -11.55
N ILE A 66 -6.20 9.08 -12.39
CA ILE A 66 -5.32 9.07 -13.57
C ILE A 66 -5.75 10.15 -14.56
N PHE A 67 -7.06 10.26 -14.80
CA PHE A 67 -7.60 11.27 -15.68
C PHE A 67 -7.38 12.68 -15.11
N ASP A 68 -7.65 12.85 -13.82
CA ASP A 68 -7.42 14.10 -13.10
C ASP A 68 -5.93 14.52 -13.08
N TYR A 69 -5.01 13.55 -12.96
CA TYR A 69 -3.57 13.80 -13.15
C TYR A 69 -3.27 14.36 -14.54
N TRP A 70 -3.84 13.75 -15.59
CA TRP A 70 -3.57 14.17 -16.97
C TRP A 70 -4.09 15.58 -17.25
N VAL A 71 -5.29 15.89 -16.73
CA VAL A 71 -5.89 17.22 -16.76
C VAL A 71 -5.04 18.22 -15.97
N SER A 72 -4.64 17.86 -14.75
CA SER A 72 -3.81 18.70 -13.87
C SER A 72 -2.43 18.99 -14.47
N HIS A 73 -1.82 18.01 -15.14
CA HIS A 73 -0.56 18.17 -15.84
C HIS A 73 -0.65 19.23 -16.95
N ARG A 74 -1.81 19.38 -17.61
CA ARG A 74 -2.04 20.43 -18.60
C ARG A 74 -2.41 21.77 -17.97
N SER A 75 -3.19 21.77 -16.89
CA SER A 75 -3.69 23.00 -16.27
C SER A 75 -2.69 23.69 -15.35
N LEU A 76 -1.69 22.98 -14.83
CA LEU A 76 -0.70 23.51 -13.87
C LEU A 76 0.57 24.07 -14.53
N GLU A 77 0.63 24.17 -15.85
CA GLU A 77 1.79 24.73 -16.57
C GLU A 77 2.12 26.15 -16.08
N TYR A 78 1.12 27.01 -15.98
CA TYR A 78 1.30 28.37 -15.48
C TYR A 78 1.78 28.42 -14.02
N LEU A 79 1.24 27.53 -13.17
CA LEU A 79 1.66 27.46 -11.77
C LEU A 79 3.10 26.95 -11.67
N SER A 80 3.46 25.95 -12.47
CA SER A 80 4.80 25.36 -12.61
C SER A 80 5.84 26.42 -12.96
N ASP A 81 5.52 27.32 -13.91
CA ASP A 81 6.41 28.41 -14.32
C ASP A 81 6.64 29.43 -13.20
N ILE A 82 5.58 29.76 -12.43
CA ILE A 82 5.68 30.70 -11.30
C ILE A 82 6.56 30.14 -10.18
N ILE A 83 6.28 28.91 -9.75
CA ILE A 83 6.96 28.31 -8.58
C ILE A 83 8.24 27.56 -8.96
N ARG A 84 8.56 27.47 -10.26
CA ARG A 84 9.74 26.79 -10.83
C ARG A 84 9.85 25.32 -10.42
N VAL A 85 8.72 24.64 -10.33
CA VAL A 85 8.64 23.20 -10.00
C VAL A 85 8.08 22.47 -11.21
N PRO A 86 8.60 21.30 -11.60
CA PRO A 86 8.08 20.53 -12.74
C PRO A 86 6.58 20.26 -12.62
N LYS A 87 5.82 20.54 -13.69
CA LYS A 87 4.37 20.35 -13.74
C LYS A 87 3.95 18.90 -13.50
N GLU A 88 4.79 17.94 -13.88
CA GLU A 88 4.60 16.50 -13.63
C GLU A 88 4.55 16.21 -12.13
N PHE A 89 5.45 16.83 -11.36
CA PHE A 89 5.49 16.67 -9.91
C PHE A 89 4.28 17.33 -9.24
N LEU A 90 3.89 18.53 -9.68
CA LEU A 90 2.70 19.21 -9.15
C LEU A 90 1.43 18.43 -9.45
N ALA A 91 1.25 17.96 -10.69
CA ALA A 91 0.10 17.14 -11.06
C ALA A 91 0.04 15.85 -10.25
N LEU A 92 1.18 15.21 -10.01
CA LEU A 92 1.27 14.02 -9.17
C LEU A 92 0.89 14.34 -7.73
N LEU A 93 1.41 15.44 -7.17
CA LEU A 93 1.12 15.88 -5.81
C LEU A 93 -0.38 16.15 -5.61
N PHE A 94 -1.02 16.87 -6.54
CA PHE A 94 -2.47 17.11 -6.48
C PHE A 94 -3.25 15.80 -6.57
N SER A 95 -2.92 14.91 -7.52
CA SER A 95 -3.61 13.62 -7.67
C SER A 95 -3.47 12.72 -6.42
N VAL A 96 -2.29 12.68 -5.80
CA VAL A 96 -2.07 11.95 -4.54
C VAL A 96 -2.89 12.57 -3.41
N LEU A 97 -2.94 13.90 -3.35
CA LEU A 97 -3.70 14.62 -2.33
C LEU A 97 -5.21 14.41 -2.50
N ASP A 98 -5.73 14.38 -3.73
CA ASP A 98 -7.11 14.01 -4.02
C ASP A 98 -7.44 12.59 -3.61
N GLY A 99 -6.55 11.63 -3.89
CA GLY A 99 -6.72 10.24 -3.45
C GLY A 99 -6.76 10.13 -1.92
N PHE A 100 -5.87 10.84 -1.23
CA PHE A 100 -5.85 10.88 0.24
C PHE A 100 -7.11 11.50 0.81
N LEU A 101 -7.55 12.65 0.27
CA LEU A 101 -8.77 13.32 0.68
C LEU A 101 -10.02 12.50 0.37
N ALA A 102 -10.05 11.76 -0.74
CA ALA A 102 -11.15 10.85 -1.07
C ALA A 102 -11.28 9.74 -0.03
N ILE A 103 -10.15 9.12 0.37
CA ILE A 103 -10.11 8.11 1.42
C ILE A 103 -10.57 8.71 2.75
N PHE A 104 -10.07 9.90 3.09
CA PHE A 104 -10.47 10.60 4.31
C PHE A 104 -11.97 10.93 4.30
N ALA A 105 -12.49 11.55 3.24
CA ALA A 105 -13.90 11.91 3.07
C ALA A 105 -14.83 10.70 3.07
N SER A 106 -14.37 9.53 2.64
CA SER A 106 -15.12 8.28 2.71
C SER A 106 -15.11 7.61 4.10
N GLY A 107 -14.30 8.11 5.04
CA GLY A 107 -14.13 7.51 6.35
C GLY A 107 -13.17 6.31 6.39
N GLY A 108 -12.36 6.08 5.35
CA GLY A 108 -11.42 4.96 5.28
C GLY A 108 -10.45 4.87 6.46
N PHE A 109 -9.94 6.02 6.92
CA PHE A 109 -9.02 6.09 8.07
C PHE A 109 -9.68 5.94 9.44
N ALA A 110 -11.01 5.99 9.53
CA ALA A 110 -11.72 5.92 10.81
C ALA A 110 -11.82 4.48 11.39
N GLY A 111 -11.44 3.46 10.61
CA GLY A 111 -11.55 2.07 11.02
C GLY A 111 -13.02 1.62 11.11
N PRO A 112 -13.38 0.71 12.05
CA PRO A 112 -14.75 0.17 12.13
C PRO A 112 -15.75 1.11 12.81
N ASP A 113 -15.28 2.17 13.49
CA ASP A 113 -16.09 3.08 14.29
C ASP A 113 -16.97 4.00 13.41
N SER A 114 -18.29 3.79 13.46
CA SER A 114 -19.28 4.53 12.66
C SER A 114 -19.35 6.02 13.01
N SER A 115 -19.14 6.39 14.27
CA SER A 115 -19.16 7.79 14.72
C SER A 115 -17.97 8.56 14.14
N LYS A 116 -16.78 7.94 14.15
CA LYS A 116 -15.58 8.52 13.52
C LYS A 116 -15.70 8.60 12.00
N LYS A 117 -16.28 7.59 11.35
CA LYS A 117 -16.55 7.62 9.89
C LYS A 117 -17.41 8.83 9.52
N GLU A 118 -18.49 9.08 10.26
CA GLU A 118 -19.36 10.23 9.99
C GLU A 118 -18.65 11.56 10.22
N LYS A 119 -17.82 11.66 11.26
CA LYS A 119 -17.00 12.86 11.53
C LYS A 119 -16.00 13.14 10.40
N HIS A 120 -15.33 12.10 9.91
CA HIS A 120 -14.42 12.20 8.76
C HIS A 120 -15.15 12.61 7.49
N ARG A 121 -16.35 12.05 7.24
CA ARG A 121 -17.16 12.42 6.08
C ARG A 121 -17.58 13.89 6.12
N LYS A 122 -18.09 14.36 7.26
CA LYS A 122 -18.53 15.75 7.46
C LYS A 122 -17.40 16.77 7.29
N SER A 123 -16.16 16.41 7.63
CA SER A 123 -15.00 17.29 7.50
C SER A 123 -14.29 17.15 6.15
N GLY A 124 -14.19 15.93 5.62
CA GLY A 124 -13.47 15.63 4.39
C GLY A 124 -14.18 16.07 3.12
N ILE A 125 -15.51 15.93 3.04
CA ILE A 125 -16.27 16.34 1.84
C ILE A 125 -16.08 17.85 1.55
N PRO A 126 -16.24 18.77 2.53
CA PRO A 126 -15.99 20.20 2.28
C PRO A 126 -14.57 20.51 1.81
N ILE A 127 -13.56 19.84 2.39
CA ILE A 127 -12.15 20.04 2.00
C ILE A 127 -11.92 19.55 0.57
N LEU A 128 -12.49 18.40 0.21
CA LEU A 128 -12.43 17.87 -1.14
C LEU A 128 -13.10 18.83 -2.14
N ILE A 129 -14.29 19.35 -1.81
CA ILE A 129 -14.97 20.37 -2.64
C ILE A 129 -14.12 21.63 -2.81
N LEU A 130 -13.51 22.12 -1.72
CA LEU A 130 -12.63 23.29 -1.76
C LEU A 130 -11.46 23.07 -2.73
N LEU A 131 -10.87 21.86 -2.75
CA LEU A 131 -9.80 21.55 -3.69
C LEU A 131 -10.27 21.56 -5.15
N GLY A 132 -11.48 21.05 -5.41
CA GLY A 132 -12.11 21.11 -6.72
C GLY A 132 -12.31 22.57 -7.19
N ILE A 133 -12.75 23.45 -6.28
CA ILE A 133 -12.89 24.88 -6.56
C ILE A 133 -11.53 25.51 -6.89
N VAL A 134 -10.49 25.20 -6.12
CA VAL A 134 -9.11 25.69 -6.38
C VAL A 134 -8.65 25.27 -7.78
N LYS A 135 -8.89 24.02 -8.18
CA LYS A 135 -8.54 23.55 -9.53
C LYS A 135 -9.30 24.27 -10.64
N ILE A 136 -10.60 24.54 -10.43
CA ILE A 136 -11.39 25.32 -11.39
C ILE A 136 -10.80 26.72 -11.53
N ILE A 137 -10.46 27.39 -10.43
CA ILE A 137 -9.85 28.72 -10.44
C ILE A 137 -8.51 28.70 -11.19
N LEU A 138 -7.64 27.72 -10.90
CA LEU A 138 -6.34 27.57 -11.59
C LEU A 138 -6.53 27.35 -13.10
N PHE A 139 -7.53 26.55 -13.49
CA PHE A 139 -7.85 26.35 -14.90
C PHE A 139 -8.37 27.63 -15.57
N ILE A 140 -9.24 28.39 -14.91
CA ILE A 140 -9.72 29.69 -15.42
C ILE A 140 -8.55 30.63 -15.64
N ILE A 141 -7.64 30.75 -14.66
CA ILE A 141 -6.43 31.57 -14.78
C ILE A 141 -5.59 31.15 -15.99
N LEU A 142 -5.40 29.84 -16.21
CA LEU A 142 -4.68 29.33 -17.37
C LEU A 142 -5.37 29.71 -18.70
N VAL A 143 -6.69 29.55 -18.79
CA VAL A 143 -7.44 29.92 -20.00
C VAL A 143 -7.31 31.41 -20.27
N VAL A 144 -7.50 32.26 -19.27
CA VAL A 144 -7.36 33.71 -19.42
C VAL A 144 -5.94 34.06 -19.91
N ASN A 145 -4.91 33.57 -19.24
CA ASN A 145 -3.53 33.91 -19.60
C ASN A 145 -3.10 33.38 -20.96
N LYS A 146 -3.62 32.23 -21.39
CA LYS A 146 -3.26 31.62 -22.68
C LYS A 146 -3.91 32.31 -23.87
N TYR A 147 -5.10 32.87 -23.68
CA TYR A 147 -5.90 33.47 -24.75
C TYR A 147 -5.99 35.00 -24.66
N THR A 148 -5.29 35.62 -23.70
CA THR A 148 -5.09 37.06 -23.64
C THR A 148 -3.78 37.39 -24.32
N GLU A 149 -3.85 37.97 -25.52
CA GLU A 149 -2.68 38.48 -26.22
C GLU A 149 -2.52 39.97 -25.84
N ILE A 150 -1.40 40.31 -25.20
CA ILE A 150 -1.09 41.68 -24.78
C ILE A 150 -0.08 42.26 -25.76
N ASP A 151 -0.35 43.45 -26.28
CA ASP A 151 0.59 44.18 -27.11
C ASP A 151 1.85 44.53 -26.29
N PRO A 152 3.04 44.03 -26.67
CA PRO A 152 4.27 44.27 -25.92
C PRO A 152 4.69 45.75 -25.88
N VAL A 153 4.13 46.60 -26.75
CA VAL A 153 4.50 48.02 -26.84
C VAL A 153 3.51 48.92 -26.08
N SER A 154 2.21 48.65 -26.17
CA SER A 154 1.17 49.49 -25.57
C SER A 154 0.61 48.94 -24.25
N SER A 155 0.95 47.70 -23.88
CA SER A 155 0.33 46.96 -22.77
C SER A 155 -1.20 46.90 -22.84
N GLN A 156 -1.79 47.10 -24.03
CA GLN A 156 -3.22 46.94 -24.27
C GLN A 156 -3.52 45.52 -24.72
N GLU A 157 -4.67 44.99 -24.29
CA GLU A 157 -5.15 43.66 -24.69
C GLU A 157 -5.58 43.70 -26.17
N ILE A 158 -4.87 42.96 -27.02
CA ILE A 158 -5.11 42.87 -28.47
C ILE A 158 -6.30 41.95 -28.74
N TYR A 159 -6.41 40.88 -27.97
CA TYR A 159 -7.46 39.88 -28.13
C TYR A 159 -7.83 39.30 -26.77
N THR A 160 -9.12 39.38 -26.45
CA THR A 160 -9.72 38.68 -25.32
C THR A 160 -10.77 37.70 -25.81
N LEU A 161 -10.81 36.54 -25.17
CA LEU A 161 -11.78 35.51 -25.52
C LEU A 161 -13.21 36.03 -25.24
N SER A 162 -14.12 35.86 -26.19
CA SER A 162 -15.52 36.24 -25.98
C SER A 162 -16.12 35.49 -24.79
N THR A 163 -17.13 36.06 -24.13
CA THR A 163 -17.82 35.40 -23.00
C THR A 163 -18.39 34.03 -23.40
N ILE A 164 -18.92 33.92 -24.62
CA ILE A 164 -19.51 32.67 -25.14
C ILE A 164 -18.44 31.61 -25.35
N ASP A 165 -17.27 31.98 -25.90
CA ASP A 165 -16.19 31.03 -26.13
C ASP A 165 -15.51 30.63 -24.82
N SER A 166 -15.46 31.55 -23.85
CA SER A 166 -14.99 31.27 -22.49
C SER A 166 -15.85 30.21 -21.80
N ILE A 167 -17.18 30.33 -21.92
CA ILE A 167 -18.13 29.35 -21.39
C ILE A 167 -17.98 28.00 -22.09
N LYS A 168 -17.76 27.96 -23.41
CA LYS A 168 -17.54 26.70 -24.16
C LYS A 168 -16.27 25.97 -23.72
N ILE A 169 -15.23 26.69 -23.32
CA ILE A 169 -13.96 26.11 -22.87
C ILE A 169 -14.01 25.73 -21.38
N ILE A 170 -14.49 26.63 -20.52
CA ILE A 170 -14.49 26.45 -19.06
C ILE A 170 -15.64 25.55 -18.60
N GLY A 171 -16.82 25.66 -19.22
CA GLY A 171 -18.03 24.94 -18.83
C GLY A 171 -17.85 23.42 -18.76
N PRO A 172 -17.36 22.75 -19.83
CA PRO A 172 -17.08 21.32 -19.79
C PRO A 172 -16.12 20.95 -18.65
N GLN A 173 -15.06 21.73 -18.43
CA GLN A 173 -14.07 21.48 -17.37
C GLN A 173 -14.70 21.53 -15.98
N VAL A 174 -15.58 22.49 -15.70
CA VAL A 174 -16.30 22.58 -14.43
C VAL A 174 -17.18 21.35 -14.21
N ILE A 175 -17.92 20.92 -15.23
CA ILE A 175 -18.74 19.70 -15.18
C ILE A 175 -17.86 18.48 -14.90
N PHE A 176 -16.71 18.37 -15.57
CA PHE A 176 -15.77 17.28 -15.33
C PHE A 176 -15.25 17.25 -13.89
N VAL A 177 -14.82 18.39 -13.35
CA VAL A 177 -14.37 18.47 -11.95
C VAL A 177 -15.50 18.04 -11.01
N ILE A 178 -16.74 18.46 -11.25
CA ILE A 178 -17.89 18.02 -10.44
C ILE A 178 -18.06 16.49 -10.49
N ILE A 179 -17.98 15.88 -11.67
CA ILE A 179 -18.09 14.42 -11.84
C ILE A 179 -16.95 13.69 -11.10
N VAL A 180 -15.71 14.13 -11.30
CA VAL A 180 -14.51 13.58 -10.65
C VAL A 180 -14.67 13.58 -9.13
N TYR A 181 -15.00 14.73 -8.55
CA TYR A 181 -15.09 14.92 -7.11
C TYR A 181 -16.33 14.21 -6.51
N SER A 182 -17.40 14.05 -7.28
CA SER A 182 -18.56 13.24 -6.90
C SER A 182 -18.20 11.75 -6.84
N ILE A 183 -17.44 11.23 -7.81
CA ILE A 183 -16.97 9.84 -7.80
C ILE A 183 -16.02 9.62 -6.61
N LEU A 184 -15.04 10.52 -6.41
CA LEU A 184 -14.06 10.42 -5.33
C LEU A 184 -14.72 10.45 -3.93
N SER A 185 -15.66 11.37 -3.70
CA SER A 185 -16.34 11.49 -2.41
C SER A 185 -17.21 10.27 -2.07
N THR A 186 -17.80 9.62 -3.07
CA THR A 186 -18.70 8.46 -2.87
C THR A 186 -17.98 7.12 -2.88
N ASN A 187 -16.88 6.98 -3.63
CA ASN A 187 -16.18 5.71 -3.84
C ASN A 187 -14.79 5.66 -3.18
N GLY A 188 -14.38 6.68 -2.41
CA GLY A 188 -13.08 6.73 -1.74
C GLY A 188 -12.79 5.54 -0.81
N PHE A 189 -13.83 4.87 -0.28
CA PHE A 189 -13.66 3.68 0.55
C PHE A 189 -13.22 2.46 -0.27
N GLY A 190 -13.63 2.39 -1.55
CA GLY A 190 -13.13 1.40 -2.50
C GLY A 190 -11.67 1.65 -2.88
N LEU A 191 -11.24 2.91 -2.97
CA LEU A 191 -9.82 3.25 -3.16
C LEU A 191 -8.98 2.75 -1.98
N TRP A 192 -9.46 2.96 -0.76
CA TRP A 192 -8.82 2.43 0.45
C TRP A 192 -8.72 0.90 0.44
N TYR A 193 -9.77 0.21 -0.02
CA TYR A 193 -9.77 -1.24 -0.18
C TYR A 193 -8.66 -1.74 -1.11
N ILE A 194 -8.56 -1.18 -2.33
CA ILE A 194 -7.54 -1.60 -3.31
C ILE A 194 -6.13 -1.30 -2.81
N LEU A 195 -5.89 -0.10 -2.25
CA LEU A 195 -4.59 0.26 -1.72
C LEU A 195 -4.18 -0.66 -0.56
N GLY A 196 -5.11 -0.98 0.33
CA GLY A 196 -4.84 -1.91 1.43
C GLY A 196 -4.56 -3.33 0.93
N LEU A 197 -5.32 -3.84 -0.04
CA LEU A 197 -5.02 -5.13 -0.67
C LEU A 197 -3.63 -5.14 -1.32
N GLY A 198 -3.27 -4.08 -2.05
CA GLY A 198 -1.95 -3.91 -2.64
C GLY A 198 -0.84 -3.88 -1.59
N TYR A 199 -1.02 -3.10 -0.53
CA TYR A 199 -0.09 -3.00 0.60
C TYR A 199 0.13 -4.37 1.27
N TYR A 200 -0.96 -5.06 1.65
CA TYR A 200 -0.86 -6.37 2.30
C TYR A 200 -0.32 -7.44 1.34
N GLY A 201 -0.58 -7.34 0.04
CA GLY A 201 0.00 -8.21 -0.98
C GLY A 201 1.51 -8.03 -1.11
N ILE A 202 2.00 -6.80 -1.25
CA ILE A 202 3.43 -6.49 -1.33
C ILE A 202 4.14 -6.87 -0.03
N TYR A 203 3.57 -6.52 1.12
CA TYR A 203 4.16 -6.84 2.41
C TYR A 203 4.23 -8.36 2.65
N GLN A 204 3.26 -9.12 2.17
CA GLN A 204 3.31 -10.59 2.20
C GLN A 204 4.49 -11.15 1.38
N LEU A 205 4.83 -10.52 0.25
CA LEU A 205 5.99 -10.93 -0.57
C LEU A 205 7.34 -10.62 0.10
N LEU A 206 7.39 -9.55 0.90
CA LEU A 206 8.60 -9.14 1.63
C LEU A 206 8.80 -9.91 2.94
N LEU A 207 7.74 -10.54 3.48
CA LEU A 207 7.83 -11.32 4.70
C LEU A 207 8.59 -12.63 4.48
N VAL A 208 9.46 -12.95 5.43
CA VAL A 208 10.12 -14.26 5.47
C VAL A 208 9.06 -15.32 5.77
N ASN A 209 8.86 -16.24 4.83
CA ASN A 209 7.90 -17.34 4.99
C ASN A 209 8.42 -18.32 6.07
N PRO A 210 7.70 -18.53 7.18
CA PRO A 210 8.10 -19.47 8.24
C PRO A 210 8.36 -20.90 7.71
N GLU A 211 7.58 -21.35 6.72
CA GLU A 211 7.76 -22.68 6.11
C GLU A 211 9.10 -22.81 5.37
N SER A 212 9.59 -21.71 4.79
CA SER A 212 10.91 -21.71 4.13
C SER A 212 12.06 -21.87 5.14
N VAL A 213 11.90 -21.28 6.34
CA VAL A 213 12.88 -21.41 7.43
C VAL A 213 12.81 -22.81 8.03
N LYS A 214 11.60 -23.33 8.26
CA LYS A 214 11.33 -24.70 8.70
C LYS A 214 11.96 -25.73 7.74
N PHE A 215 11.86 -25.53 6.43
CA PHE A 215 12.51 -26.38 5.45
C PHE A 215 14.04 -26.38 5.57
N LYS A 216 14.65 -25.19 5.73
CA LYS A 216 16.10 -25.06 5.95
C LYS A 216 16.54 -25.75 7.25
N MET A 217 15.76 -25.61 8.33
CA MET A 217 15.98 -26.32 9.59
C MET A 217 15.94 -27.83 9.38
N ARG A 218 14.94 -28.36 8.68
CA ARG A 218 14.83 -29.80 8.37
C ARG A 218 16.06 -30.31 7.64
N LYS A 219 16.54 -29.56 6.64
CA LYS A 219 17.76 -29.90 5.90
C LYS A 219 19.00 -29.92 6.80
N ALA A 220 19.11 -28.96 7.73
CA ALA A 220 20.21 -28.91 8.69
C ALA A 220 20.17 -30.08 9.69
N PHE A 221 18.99 -30.43 10.20
CA PHE A 221 18.79 -31.61 11.07
C PHE A 221 19.12 -32.92 10.35
N ASN A 222 18.68 -33.10 9.10
CA ASN A 222 19.01 -34.29 8.31
C ASN A 222 20.51 -34.40 8.06
N SER A 223 21.17 -33.29 7.73
CA SER A 223 22.63 -33.26 7.57
C SER A 223 23.36 -33.60 8.88
N LEU A 224 22.88 -33.12 10.02
CA LEU A 224 23.43 -33.48 11.32
C LEU A 224 23.27 -34.99 11.61
N LYS A 225 22.11 -35.56 11.25
CA LYS A 225 21.83 -37.00 11.37
C LYS A 225 22.77 -37.86 10.54
N GLU A 226 23.09 -37.43 9.33
CA GLU A 226 24.04 -38.13 8.46
C GLU A 226 25.47 -38.08 9.01
N ILE A 227 25.90 -36.93 9.55
CA ILE A 227 27.25 -36.75 10.09
C ILE A 227 27.45 -37.52 11.40
N ALA A 228 26.42 -37.58 12.25
CA ALA A 228 26.54 -38.09 13.62
C ALA A 228 25.84 -39.45 13.83
N LYS A 229 25.69 -40.26 12.79
CA LYS A 229 24.85 -41.48 12.72
C LYS A 229 24.77 -42.32 14.01
N ASP A 230 25.89 -42.55 14.68
CA ASP A 230 25.98 -43.38 15.90
C ASP A 230 25.79 -42.59 17.22
N GLN A 231 25.99 -41.28 17.20
CA GLN A 231 25.85 -40.38 18.36
C GLN A 231 24.62 -39.47 18.27
N PHE A 232 23.79 -39.64 17.23
CA PHE A 232 22.73 -38.70 16.92
C PHE A 232 21.69 -38.61 18.04
N ASN A 233 21.32 -39.74 18.65
CA ASN A 233 20.38 -39.77 19.77
C ASN A 233 20.95 -39.06 21.01
N ASP A 234 22.24 -39.21 21.30
CA ASP A 234 22.91 -38.52 22.41
C ASP A 234 23.06 -37.01 22.17
N ILE A 235 23.16 -36.59 20.90
CA ILE A 235 23.19 -35.17 20.54
C ILE A 235 21.78 -34.57 20.64
N LEU A 236 20.77 -35.31 20.18
CA LEU A 236 19.38 -34.86 20.18
C LEU A 236 18.79 -34.83 21.59
N SER A 237 19.20 -35.73 22.50
CA SER A 237 18.75 -35.79 23.90
C SER A 237 19.12 -34.56 24.74
N ARG A 238 20.00 -33.70 24.23
CA ARG A 238 20.26 -32.39 24.84
C ARG A 238 18.96 -31.59 24.83
N GLU A 239 18.47 -31.21 26.01
CA GLU A 239 17.16 -30.58 26.21
C GLU A 239 16.86 -29.46 25.22
N GLU A 240 17.82 -28.58 24.94
CA GLU A 240 17.65 -27.49 23.97
C GLU A 240 17.39 -27.98 22.53
N LEU A 241 18.08 -29.03 22.08
CA LEU A 241 17.93 -29.59 20.73
C LEU A 241 16.66 -30.43 20.61
N TRP A 242 16.31 -31.16 21.67
CA TRP A 242 15.06 -31.90 21.74
C TRP A 242 13.85 -30.96 21.71
N ASP A 243 13.90 -29.82 22.42
CA ASP A 243 12.85 -28.79 22.39
C ASP A 243 12.70 -28.16 21.00
N ILE A 244 13.81 -27.83 20.31
CA ILE A 244 13.77 -27.36 18.92
C ILE A 244 13.16 -28.44 18.00
N TYR A 245 13.59 -29.69 18.15
CA TYR A 245 13.07 -30.81 17.36
C TYR A 245 11.56 -30.97 17.57
N TYR A 246 11.10 -30.98 18.83
CA TYR A 246 9.70 -31.14 19.20
C TYR A 246 8.84 -29.98 18.68
N LYS A 247 9.30 -28.73 18.88
CA LYS A 247 8.59 -27.52 18.42
C LYS A 247 8.41 -27.48 16.91
N VAL A 248 9.41 -27.91 16.16
CA VAL A 248 9.43 -27.79 14.70
C VAL A 248 8.78 -29.00 14.02
N PHE A 249 9.04 -30.21 14.52
CA PHE A 249 8.69 -31.46 13.85
C PHE A 249 7.52 -32.20 14.53
N GLU A 250 7.60 -32.55 15.83
CA GLU A 250 6.55 -33.36 16.46
C GLU A 250 5.24 -32.60 16.74
N LYS A 251 5.31 -31.34 17.19
CA LYS A 251 4.10 -30.54 17.47
C LYS A 251 3.27 -30.24 16.21
N ASN A 252 3.87 -30.34 15.02
CA ASN A 252 3.22 -30.09 13.73
C ASN A 252 2.75 -31.36 13.02
N GLU A 253 3.35 -32.53 13.28
CA GLU A 253 2.89 -33.80 12.69
C GLU A 253 1.63 -34.34 13.40
N VAL A 254 1.46 -34.10 14.71
CA VAL A 254 0.23 -34.49 15.45
C VAL A 254 -1.03 -33.78 14.90
N LYS A 255 -0.88 -32.60 14.27
CA LYS A 255 -2.01 -31.92 13.61
C LYS A 255 -2.35 -32.46 12.21
N ASN A 256 -1.42 -33.13 11.54
CA ASN A 256 -1.65 -33.70 10.21
C ASN A 256 -1.95 -35.21 10.23
N GLY A 257 -1.83 -35.88 11.38
CA GLY A 257 -2.20 -37.28 11.58
C GLY A 257 -3.60 -37.49 12.19
N GLN A 258 -4.41 -36.44 12.34
CA GLN A 258 -5.77 -36.49 12.88
C GLN A 258 -6.87 -36.05 11.89
N ASN A 259 -6.56 -35.94 10.59
CA ASN A 259 -7.55 -35.81 9.52
C ASN A 259 -7.66 -37.11 8.73
#